data_AF-A0A7Z8R2Q7-F1
#
_entry.id   AF-A0A7Z8R2Q7-F1
#
_cell.length_a   1.000
_cell.length_b   1.000
_cell.length_c   1.000
_cell.angle_alpha   90.00
_cell.angle_beta   90.00
_cell.angle_gamma   90.00
#
_symmetry.space_group_name_H-M   'P 1'
#
loop_
_entity.id
_entity.type
_entity.pdbx_description
1 polymer ?
#
loop_
_entity_poly.entity_id
_entity_poly.type
_entity_poly.pdbx_seq_one_letter_code
_entity_poly.pdbx_strand_id
1 'polypeptide(L)'
;MHIEISNCNNIHSASLDISKNKLNIKFAPNGAGKSTIAKAIMHYADDEKLADLMPFKLRKENPESFRPKIQCSENIGNVMCFNEAYVNQFTFQSDELVSNSFDIFIFQPLKNQMKYHLK
;
A
#
# COMPACT_ATOMS: atom_id res chain seq x y z
N MET A 1 -5.48 -8.58 12.40
CA MET A 1 -4.29 -7.72 12.25
C MET A 1 -4.59 -6.32 12.76
N HIS A 2 -3.96 -5.95 13.88
CA HIS A 2 -4.04 -4.63 14.48
C HIS A 2 -2.84 -3.79 14.02
N ILE A 3 -3.07 -2.55 13.60
CA ILE A 3 -2.03 -1.63 13.12
C ILE A 3 -2.11 -0.32 13.90
N GLU A 4 -0.96 0.13 14.39
CA GLU A 4 -0.77 1.43 15.01
C GLU A 4 0.19 2.27 14.17
N ILE A 5 -0.15 3.52 13.91
CA ILE A 5 0.67 4.47 13.16
C ILE A 5 0.83 5.73 14.00
N SER A 6 2.05 6.23 14.11
CA SER A 6 2.34 7.47 14.83
C SER A 6 3.32 8.35 14.06
N ASN A 7 3.12 9.66 14.21
CA ASN A 7 3.98 10.68 13.65
C ASN A 7 4.24 10.51 12.14
N CYS A 8 3.20 10.25 11.35
CA CYS A 8 3.29 10.13 9.89
C CYS A 8 2.50 11.26 9.21
N ASN A 9 3.18 12.17 8.50
CA ASN A 9 2.60 13.35 7.84
C ASN A 9 1.65 14.13 8.75
N ASN A 10 0.35 14.09 8.46
CA ASN A 10 -0.71 14.76 9.19
C ASN A 10 -1.33 13.90 10.31
N ILE A 11 -0.87 12.65 10.48
CA ILE A 11 -1.32 11.71 11.50
C ILE A 11 -0.35 11.78 12.69
N HIS A 12 -0.86 12.26 13.82
CA HIS A 12 -0.14 12.14 15.09
C HIS A 12 -0.22 10.71 15.63
N SER A 13 -1.43 10.15 15.66
CA SER A 13 -1.71 8.78 16.08
C SER A 13 -2.91 8.22 15.31
N ALA A 14 -2.85 6.97 14.90
CA ALA A 14 -3.95 6.22 14.33
C ALA A 14 -3.86 4.75 14.75
N SER A 15 -5.02 4.13 14.96
CA SER A 15 -5.16 2.71 15.26
C SER A 15 -6.26 2.14 14.37
N LEU A 16 -6.02 0.99 13.74
CA LEU A 16 -7.01 0.33 12.89
C LEU A 16 -6.84 -1.20 12.87
N ASP A 17 -7.97 -1.88 12.67
CA ASP A 17 -8.01 -3.32 12.50
C ASP A 17 -8.32 -3.71 11.06
N ILE A 18 -7.56 -4.68 10.57
CA ILE A 18 -7.77 -5.42 9.33
C ILE A 18 -8.19 -6.84 9.67
N SER A 19 -9.41 -7.20 9.27
CA SER A 19 -9.94 -8.55 9.38
C SER A 19 -9.41 -9.41 8.24
N LYS A 20 -8.78 -10.54 8.56
CA LYS A 20 -8.28 -11.49 7.57
C LYS A 20 -9.42 -12.06 6.72
N ASN A 21 -9.10 -12.38 5.47
CA ASN A 21 -10.01 -13.02 4.50
C ASN A 21 -11.32 -12.26 4.26
N LYS A 22 -11.30 -10.93 4.45
CA LYS A 22 -12.44 -10.04 4.22
C LYS A 22 -12.02 -8.82 3.42
N LEU A 23 -12.97 -8.26 2.67
CA LEU A 23 -12.82 -6.94 2.11
C LEU A 23 -12.94 -5.91 3.25
N ASN A 24 -11.86 -5.18 3.51
CA ASN A 24 -11.82 -4.16 4.55
C ASN A 24 -11.98 -2.78 3.89
N ILE A 25 -13.13 -2.13 4.08
CA ILE A 25 -13.40 -0.79 3.54
C ILE A 25 -13.27 0.23 4.68
N LYS A 26 -12.36 1.19 4.53
CA LYS A 26 -12.18 2.32 5.45
C LYS A 26 -12.39 3.61 4.66
N PHE A 27 -13.36 4.43 5.04
CA PHE A 27 -13.67 5.70 4.38
C PHE A 27 -13.47 6.86 5.34
N ALA A 28 -13.05 8.01 4.80
CA ALA A 28 -12.88 9.25 5.56
C ALA A 28 -12.88 10.45 4.60
N PRO A 29 -13.11 11.69 5.08
CA PRO A 29 -13.00 12.90 4.28
C PRO A 29 -11.60 13.12 3.70
N ASN A 30 -11.49 14.02 2.72
CA ASN A 30 -10.20 14.45 2.18
C ASN A 30 -9.37 15.14 3.27
N GLY A 31 -8.06 14.96 3.21
CA GLY A 31 -7.15 15.47 4.26
C GLY A 31 -7.15 14.66 5.56
N ALA A 32 -8.00 13.63 5.73
CA ALA A 32 -8.02 12.80 6.95
C ALA A 32 -6.82 11.83 7.09
N GLY A 33 -5.90 11.79 6.12
CA GLY A 33 -4.70 10.94 6.17
C GLY A 33 -4.88 9.53 5.58
N LYS A 34 -5.95 9.25 4.85
CA LYS A 34 -6.18 7.94 4.18
C LYS A 34 -4.95 7.46 3.39
N SER A 35 -4.41 8.30 2.51
CA SER A 35 -3.23 7.98 1.70
C SER A 35 -1.96 7.85 2.55
N THR A 36 -1.87 8.57 3.67
CA THR A 36 -0.77 8.44 4.63
C THR A 36 -0.80 7.07 5.30
N ILE A 37 -1.97 6.58 5.72
CA ILE A 37 -2.12 5.23 6.29
C ILE A 37 -1.68 4.18 5.28
N ALA A 38 -2.15 4.27 4.03
CA ALA A 38 -1.77 3.34 2.98
C ALA A 38 -0.24 3.33 2.74
N LYS A 39 0.39 4.51 2.68
CA LYS A 39 1.86 4.63 2.55
C LYS A 39 2.62 4.06 3.74
N ALA A 40 2.17 4.32 4.97
CA ALA A 40 2.79 3.77 6.16
C ALA A 40 2.75 2.24 6.15
N ILE A 41 1.63 1.65 5.74
CA ILE A 41 1.51 0.18 5.59
C ILE A 41 2.44 -0.34 4.48
N MET A 42 2.53 0.34 3.34
CA MET A 42 3.47 -0.03 2.26
C MET A 42 4.93 0.00 2.71
N HIS A 43 5.29 0.94 3.58
CA HIS A 43 6.65 1.14 4.07
C HIS A 43 6.91 0.43 5.41
N TYR A 44 6.03 -0.49 5.83
CA TYR A 44 6.13 -1.20 7.10
C TYR A 44 7.49 -1.88 7.32
N ALA A 45 8.07 -2.45 6.27
CA ALA A 45 9.36 -3.16 6.32
C ALA A 45 10.54 -2.32 5.80
N ASP A 46 10.34 -1.03 5.56
CA ASP A 46 11.32 -0.14 4.91
C ASP A 46 11.41 1.18 5.67
N ASP A 47 12.27 1.20 6.69
CA ASP A 47 12.46 2.36 7.58
C ASP A 47 12.93 3.61 6.83
N GLU A 48 13.69 3.45 5.74
CA GLU A 48 14.15 4.57 4.92
C GLU A 48 12.97 5.25 4.21
N LYS A 49 12.09 4.46 3.58
CA LYS A 49 10.87 5.02 2.97
C LYS A 49 9.86 5.50 4.01
N LEU A 50 9.86 4.94 5.21
CA LEU A 50 9.00 5.43 6.29
C LEU A 50 9.42 6.85 6.72
N ALA A 51 10.71 7.17 6.65
CA ALA A 51 11.23 8.51 6.95
C ALA A 51 10.65 9.60 6.02
N ASP A 52 10.25 9.26 4.79
CA ASP A 52 9.57 10.20 3.87
C ASP A 52 8.24 10.70 4.41
N LEU A 53 7.64 9.96 5.36
CA LEU A 53 6.41 10.35 6.03
C LEU A 53 6.66 11.28 7.22
N MET A 54 7.84 11.90 7.34
CA MET A 54 8.13 12.85 8.43
C MET A 54 7.10 14.00 8.46
N PRO A 55 6.39 14.21 9.59
CA PRO A 55 5.45 15.29 9.75
C PRO A 55 6.08 16.65 9.46
N PHE A 56 5.41 17.46 8.64
CA PHE A 56 5.96 18.73 8.19
C PHE A 56 6.40 19.64 9.35
N LYS A 57 5.59 19.70 10.42
CA LYS A 57 5.86 20.49 11.63
C LYS A 57 7.14 20.09 12.37
N LEU A 58 7.65 18.89 12.14
CA LEU A 58 8.83 18.33 12.81
C LEU A 58 10.07 18.31 11.90
N ARG A 59 9.99 18.78 10.66
CA ARG A 59 11.13 18.77 9.73
C ARG A 59 12.19 19.82 10.07
N LYS A 60 11.78 20.96 10.63
CA LYS A 60 12.69 22.05 11.00
C LYS A 60 13.21 21.91 12.43
N GLU A 61 12.30 21.61 13.37
CA GLU A 61 12.60 21.46 14.79
C GLU A 61 11.95 20.18 15.31
N ASN A 62 12.75 19.31 15.93
CA ASN A 62 12.30 18.03 16.47
C ASN A 62 13.03 17.73 17.78
N PRO A 63 12.79 18.54 18.83
CA PRO A 63 13.53 18.41 20.11
C PRO A 63 13.34 17.04 20.75
N GLU A 64 12.17 16.43 20.57
CA GLU A 64 11.81 15.11 21.10
C GLU A 64 12.26 13.95 20.19
N SER A 65 12.94 14.25 19.07
CA SER A 65 13.45 13.26 18.11
C SER A 65 12.40 12.25 17.61
N PHE A 66 11.16 12.71 17.47
CA PHE A 66 10.08 11.89 16.93
C PHE A 66 10.41 11.39 15.53
N ARG A 67 9.98 10.18 15.21
CA ARG A 67 10.10 9.59 13.89
C ARG A 67 8.76 8.96 13.48
N PRO A 68 8.45 8.93 12.17
CA PRO A 68 7.37 8.11 11.64
C PRO A 68 7.53 6.68 12.12
N LYS A 69 6.44 6.10 12.59
CA LYS A 69 6.46 4.75 13.14
C LYS A 69 5.16 4.04 12.80
N ILE A 70 5.31 2.79 12.42
CA ILE A 70 4.20 1.85 12.25
C ILE A 70 4.51 0.59 13.06
N GLN A 71 3.50 0.09 13.77
CA GLN A 71 3.55 -1.18 14.47
C GLN A 71 2.37 -2.01 14.00
N CYS A 72 2.60 -3.32 13.88
CA CYS A 72 1.59 -4.26 13.44
C CYS A 72 1.65 -5.49 14.34
N SER A 73 0.49 -6.01 14.74
CA SER A 73 0.38 -7.25 15.52
C SER A 73 0.84 -8.49 14.74
N GLU A 74 1.05 -8.36 13.43
CA GLU A 74 1.43 -9.43 12.52
C GLU A 74 2.47 -8.91 11.52
N ASN A 75 3.38 -9.76 11.05
CA ASN A 75 4.37 -9.37 10.04
C ASN A 75 3.71 -9.26 8.65
N ILE A 76 3.92 -8.14 7.98
CA ILE A 76 3.40 -7.88 6.63
C ILE A 76 4.51 -8.24 5.62
N GLY A 77 4.31 -9.34 4.89
CA GLY A 77 5.30 -9.81 3.91
C GLY A 77 5.38 -8.98 2.63
N ASN A 78 4.24 -8.73 1.97
CA ASN A 78 4.19 -7.93 0.75
C ASN A 78 2.91 -7.07 0.73
N VAL A 79 3.02 -5.85 0.21
CA VAL A 79 1.91 -4.91 0.07
C VAL A 79 1.88 -4.42 -1.37
N MET A 80 0.76 -4.62 -2.05
CA MET A 80 0.51 -4.04 -3.36
C MET A 80 -0.44 -2.84 -3.21
N CYS A 81 -0.12 -1.74 -3.86
CA CYS A 81 -0.95 -0.54 -3.84
C CYS A 81 -1.47 -0.23 -5.23
N PHE A 82 -2.79 -0.25 -5.35
CA PHE A 82 -3.50 0.12 -6.56
C PHE A 82 -3.92 1.59 -6.47
N ASN A 83 -3.05 2.48 -6.92
CA ASN A 83 -3.26 3.93 -6.93
C ASN A 83 -3.01 4.50 -8.34
N GLU A 84 -3.07 5.83 -8.49
CA GLU A 84 -2.80 6.50 -9.77
C GLU A 84 -1.40 6.19 -10.33
N ALA A 85 -0.38 6.07 -9.47
CA ALA A 85 0.98 5.74 -9.92
C ALA A 85 1.05 4.33 -10.53
N TYR A 86 0.31 3.36 -9.97
CA TYR A 86 0.16 2.04 -10.57
C TYR A 86 -0.57 2.13 -11.91
N VAL A 87 -1.72 2.83 -11.96
CA VAL A 87 -2.53 2.96 -13.18
C VAL A 87 -1.73 3.61 -14.32
N ASN A 88 -0.97 4.66 -14.01
CA ASN A 88 -0.17 5.42 -14.97
C ASN A 88 0.94 4.59 -15.64
N GLN A 89 1.38 3.47 -15.03
CA GLN A 89 2.36 2.57 -15.66
C GLN A 89 1.78 1.83 -16.88
N PHE A 90 0.44 1.75 -16.99
CA PHE A 90 -0.26 1.01 -18.03
C PHE A 90 -1.05 1.92 -18.98
N THR A 91 -1.56 3.07 -18.50
CA THR A 91 -2.46 3.92 -19.32
C THR A 91 -1.78 4.76 -20.40
N PHE A 92 -0.45 4.85 -20.44
CA PHE A 92 0.29 5.70 -21.39
C PHE A 92 1.44 5.00 -22.12
N GLN A 93 1.34 3.69 -22.32
CA GLN A 93 2.30 3.00 -23.17
C GLN A 93 1.92 3.22 -24.65
N SER A 94 2.91 3.59 -25.47
CA SER A 94 2.75 4.01 -26.87
C SER A 94 2.04 2.98 -27.74
N ASP A 95 2.23 1.69 -27.42
CA ASP A 95 1.88 0.59 -28.31
C ASP A 95 0.90 -0.44 -27.70
N GLU A 96 0.71 -0.48 -26.36
CA GLU A 96 -0.17 -1.45 -25.69
C GLU A 96 -0.80 -0.91 -24.38
N LEU A 97 -2.11 -1.07 -24.17
CA LEU A 97 -2.77 -0.68 -22.90
C LEU A 97 -2.32 -1.50 -21.67
N VAL A 98 -1.85 -2.73 -21.90
CA VAL A 98 -1.35 -3.65 -20.87
C VAL A 98 -0.23 -4.45 -21.50
N SER A 99 1.00 -4.28 -20.99
CA SER A 99 2.15 -5.08 -21.44
C SER A 99 1.88 -6.57 -21.23
N ASN A 100 2.23 -7.42 -22.20
CA ASN A 100 1.96 -8.87 -22.18
C ASN A 100 0.46 -9.24 -22.11
N SER A 101 -0.40 -8.43 -22.73
CA SER A 101 -1.85 -8.69 -22.83
C SER A 101 -2.19 -10.10 -23.33
N PHE A 102 -1.43 -10.64 -24.30
CA PHE A 102 -1.59 -12.02 -24.78
C PHE A 102 -1.40 -13.05 -23.66
N ASP A 103 -0.36 -12.91 -22.84
CA ASP A 103 -0.09 -13.87 -21.77
C ASP A 103 -1.18 -13.83 -20.68
N ILE A 104 -1.67 -12.63 -20.37
CA ILE A 104 -2.67 -12.39 -19.33
C ILE A 104 -4.06 -12.85 -19.77
N PHE A 105 -4.49 -12.47 -20.98
CA PHE A 105 -5.86 -12.70 -21.44
C PHE A 105 -6.04 -14.02 -22.22
N ILE A 106 -4.98 -14.56 -22.80
CA ILE A 106 -5.05 -15.78 -23.63
C ILE A 106 -4.29 -16.93 -22.94
N PHE A 107 -2.99 -16.77 -22.69
CA PHE A 107 -2.12 -17.90 -22.32
C PHE A 107 -2.35 -18.43 -20.90
N GLN A 108 -2.45 -17.56 -19.88
CA GLN A 108 -2.72 -17.96 -18.51
C GLN A 108 -4.09 -18.65 -18.35
N PRO A 109 -5.19 -18.11 -18.92
CA PRO A 109 -6.49 -18.79 -18.93
C PRO A 109 -6.44 -20.18 -19.59
N LEU A 110 -5.75 -20.32 -20.74
CA LEU A 110 -5.56 -21.61 -21.41
C LEU A 110 -4.76 -22.61 -20.56
N LYS A 111 -3.66 -22.19 -19.94
CA LYS A 111 -2.89 -23.04 -19.02
C LYS A 111 -3.72 -23.49 -17.82
N ASN A 112 -4.53 -22.62 -17.26
CA ASN A 112 -5.41 -22.97 -16.15
C ASN A 112 -6.49 -23.97 -16.60
N GLN A 113 -7.14 -23.75 -17.74
CA GLN A 113 -8.11 -24.68 -18.35
C GLN A 113 -7.51 -26.08 -18.58
N MET A 114 -6.30 -26.15 -19.12
CA MET A 114 -5.59 -27.42 -19.33
C MET A 114 -5.22 -28.12 -18.02
N LYS A 115 -4.83 -27.38 -16.97
CA LYS A 115 -4.57 -27.95 -15.64
C LYS A 115 -5.82 -28.57 -15.00
N TYR A 116 -7.02 -28.07 -15.32
CA TYR A 116 -8.28 -28.67 -14.85
C TYR A 116 -8.65 -29.96 -15.59
N HIS A 117 -8.16 -30.17 -16.82
CA HIS A 117 -8.43 -31.36 -17.61
C HIS A 117 -7.39 -32.48 -17.45
N LEU A 118 -6.31 -32.22 -16.70
CA LEU A 118 -5.23 -33.17 -16.38
C LEU A 118 -5.32 -33.68 -14.93
N LYS A 119 -6.47 -33.51 -14.26
CA LYS A 119 -6.78 -34.12 -12.96
C LYS A 119 -7.90 -35.15 -13.09
#